data_AF-A0AAV2FGP1-F1
#
_entry.id   AF-A0AAV2FGP1-F1
#
_cell.length_a   1.000
_cell.length_b   1.000
_cell.length_c   1.000
_cell.angle_alpha   90.00
_cell.angle_beta   90.00
_cell.angle_gamma   90.00
#
_symmetry.space_group_name_H-M   'P 1'
#
loop_
_entity.id
_entity.type
_entity.pdbx_description
1 polymer ?
#
loop_
_entity_poly.entity_id
_entity_poly.type
_entity_poly.pdbx_seq_one_letter_code
_entity_poly.pdbx_strand_id
1 'polypeptide(L)' 'MWALQIPPKLKLFVWQILHRILPTTEALIEKWVLVLPRCPMCCAESETMEHLFWECPVAAALWASSGLEHLGHDLSR' A
#
# COMPACT_ATOMS: atom_id res chain seq x y z
N MET A 1 -5.66 15.12 -9.81
CA MET A 1 -6.30 13.87 -9.35
C MET A 1 -7.72 13.71 -9.91
N TRP A 2 -8.66 14.63 -9.70
CA TRP A 2 -10.08 14.42 -10.09
C TRP A 2 -10.39 14.32 -11.59
N ALA A 3 -9.53 14.89 -12.45
CA ALA A 3 -9.67 14.82 -13.91
C ALA A 3 -9.37 13.44 -14.52
N LEU A 4 -8.79 12.51 -13.76
CA LEU A 4 -8.47 11.16 -14.24
C LEU A 4 -9.75 10.39 -14.63
N GLN A 5 -9.73 9.69 -15.75
CA GLN A 5 -10.83 8.84 -16.22
C GLN A 5 -10.74 7.44 -15.58
N ILE A 6 -10.81 7.38 -14.25
CA ILE A 6 -10.76 6.14 -13.47
C ILE A 6 -11.98 6.02 -12.56
N PRO A 7 -12.33 4.82 -12.08
CA PRO A 7 -13.44 4.64 -11.15
C PRO A 7 -13.31 5.53 -9.91
N PRO A 8 -14.40 6.10 -9.38
CA PRO A 8 -14.35 7.00 -8.21
C PRO A 8 -13.63 6.40 -6.99
N LYS A 9 -13.79 5.09 -6.77
CA LYS A 9 -13.09 4.37 -5.70
C LYS A 9 -11.57 4.42 -5.87
N LEU A 10 -11.07 4.30 -7.10
CA LEU A 10 -9.63 4.38 -7.38
C LEU A 10 -9.12 5.82 -7.24
N LYS A 11 -9.93 6.84 -7.59
CA LYS A 11 -9.57 8.24 -7.33
C LYS A 11 -9.34 8.50 -5.85
N LEU A 12 -10.25 8.02 -5.00
CA LEU A 12 -10.13 8.16 -3.55
C LEU A 12 -8.90 7.42 -3.03
N PHE A 13 -8.67 6.20 -3.50
CA PHE A 13 -7.49 5.41 -3.11
C PHE A 13 -6.17 6.12 -3.48
N VAL A 14 -6.05 6.59 -4.72
CA VAL A 14 -4.88 7.35 -5.19
C VAL A 14 -4.72 8.65 -4.38
N TRP A 15 -5.81 9.34 -4.06
CA TRP A 15 -5.77 10.51 -3.21
C TRP A 15 -5.24 10.18 -1.80
N GLN A 16 -5.68 9.08 -1.19
CA GLN A 16 -5.18 8.63 0.11
C GLN A 16 -3.69 8.30 0.08
N ILE A 17 -3.21 7.66 -1.00
CA ILE A 17 -1.78 7.39 -1.22
C ILE A 17 -0.99 8.71 -1.29
N LEU A 18 -1.42 9.64 -2.14
CA LEU A 18 -0.72 10.92 -2.34
C LEU A 18 -0.62 11.75 -1.06
N HIS A 19 -1.61 11.62 -0.16
CA HIS A 19 -1.62 12.31 1.12
C HIS A 19 -1.02 11.49 2.27
N ARG A 20 -0.50 10.27 2.01
CA ARG A 20 0.08 9.38 3.04
C ARG A 20 -0.87 9.08 4.21
N ILE A 21 -2.17 8.97 3.91
CA ILE A 21 -3.24 8.73 4.91
C ILE A 21 -3.91 7.36 4.75
N LEU A 22 -3.24 6.41 4.10
CA LEU A 22 -3.75 5.05 4.04
C LEU A 22 -3.84 4.46 5.46
N PRO A 23 -4.87 3.64 5.74
CA PRO A 23 -5.08 3.06 7.06
C PRO A 23 -4.15 1.85 7.27
N THR A 24 -2.83 2.08 7.24
CA THR A 24 -1.84 1.06 7.57
C THR A 24 -1.84 0.77 9.07
N THR A 25 -1.40 -0.42 9.49
CA THR A 25 -1.29 -0.72 10.93
C THR A 25 -0.42 0.29 11.68
N GLU A 26 0.64 0.81 11.06
CA GLU A 26 1.44 1.90 11.62
C GLU A 26 0.62 3.18 11.86
N ALA A 27 -0.08 3.67 10.83
CA ALA A 27 -0.91 4.87 10.93
C ALA A 27 -2.09 4.71 11.91
N LEU A 28 -2.57 3.48 12.11
CA LEU A 28 -3.59 3.16 13.12
C LEU A 28 -3.01 3.21 14.53
N ILE A 29 -1.81 2.68 14.74
CA ILE A 29 -1.11 2.72 16.04
C ILE A 29 -0.80 4.16 16.45
N GLU A 30 -0.34 5.00 15.51
CA GLU A 30 -0.12 6.44 15.75
C GLU A 30 -1.39 7.17 16.23
N LYS A 31 -2.56 6.67 15.83
CA LYS A 31 -3.88 7.17 16.24
C LYS A 31 -4.44 6.47 17.47
N TRP A 32 -3.61 5.73 18.21
CA TRP A 32 -3.98 5.01 19.43
C TRP A 32 -5.03 3.92 19.21
N VAL A 33 -5.16 3.41 17.98
CA VAL A 33 -6.03 2.27 17.69
C VAL A 33 -5.30 0.98 18.05
N LEU A 34 -5.92 0.15 18.87
CA LEU A 34 -5.35 -1.14 19.27
C LEU A 34 -5.39 -2.14 18.11
N VAL A 35 -4.27 -2.25 17.40
CA VAL A 35 -4.04 -3.25 16.35
C VAL A 35 -2.68 -3.89 16.53
N LEU A 36 -2.49 -5.09 15.95
CA LEU A 36 -1.17 -5.69 15.91
C LEU A 36 -0.28 -4.90 14.93
N PRO A 37 0.99 -4.60 15.29
CA PRO A 37 1.95 -3.92 14.41
C PRO A 37 2.50 -4.91 13.37
N ARG A 38 1.62 -5.56 12.61
CA ARG A 38 1.97 -6.56 11.59
C ARG A 38 1.05 -6.42 10.39
N CYS A 39 1.62 -6.54 9.21
CA CYS A 39 0.90 -6.60 7.97
C CYS A 39 -0.10 -7.78 7.99
N PRO A 40 -1.38 -7.53 7.70
CA PRO A 40 -2.39 -8.58 7.69
C PRO A 40 -2.22 -9.57 6.53
N MET A 41 -1.42 -9.22 5.52
CA MET A 41 -1.17 -10.05 4.34
C MET A 41 -0.03 -11.04 4.56
N CYS A 42 1.14 -10.57 5.03
CA CYS A 42 2.32 -11.42 5.20
C CYS A 42 2.51 -11.91 6.65
N CYS A 43 1.84 -11.27 7.63
CA CYS A 43 1.92 -11.57 9.06
C CYS A 43 3.34 -11.49 9.67
N ALA A 44 4.30 -10.86 9.00
CA ALA A 44 5.72 -10.86 9.39
C ALA A 44 6.20 -9.49 9.89
N GLU A 45 6.11 -8.46 9.04
CA GLU A 45 6.64 -7.11 9.31
C GLU A 45 5.52 -6.11 9.57
N SER A 46 5.85 -4.93 10.12
CA SER A 46 4.90 -3.83 10.29
C SER A 46 4.33 -3.37 8.94
N GLU A 47 3.04 -3.06 8.89
CA GLU A 47 2.45 -2.49 7.68
C GLU A 47 2.74 -0.99 7.62
N THR A 48 3.68 -0.62 6.76
CA THR A 48 3.93 0.75 6.28
C THR A 48 3.39 0.90 4.86
N MET A 49 3.46 2.09 4.24
CA MET A 49 3.09 2.23 2.83
C MET A 49 4.08 1.50 1.91
N GLU A 50 5.36 1.58 2.24
CA GLU A 50 6.44 0.92 1.53
C GLU A 50 6.27 -0.61 1.59
N HIS A 51 5.92 -1.13 2.77
CA HIS A 51 5.59 -2.55 2.92
C HIS A 51 4.32 -2.93 2.16
N LEU A 52 3.24 -2.15 2.29
CA LEU A 52 1.96 -2.44 1.63
C LEU A 52 2.09 -2.54 0.11
N PHE A 53 2.92 -1.70 -0.52
CA PHE A 53 3.05 -1.67 -1.97
C PHE A 53 4.21 -2.52 -2.51
N TRP A 54 5.37 -2.53 -1.84
CA TRP A 54 6.62 -3.04 -2.43
C TRP A 54 7.28 -4.15 -1.62
N GLU A 55 7.44 -3.98 -0.30
CA GLU A 55 8.25 -4.90 0.51
C GLU A 55 7.46 -6.16 0.91
N CYS A 56 6.13 -6.08 0.97
CA CYS A 56 5.30 -7.22 1.30
C CYS A 56 5.46 -8.31 0.23
N PRO A 57 5.79 -9.55 0.59
CA PRO A 57 5.98 -10.64 -0.37
C PRO A 57 4.69 -10.93 -1.16
N VAL A 58 3.52 -10.68 -0.57
CA VAL A 58 2.23 -10.80 -1.28
C VAL A 58 2.07 -9.70 -2.32
N ALA A 59 2.46 -8.47 -2.00
CA ALA A 59 2.42 -7.37 -2.95
C ALA A 59 3.43 -7.60 -4.10
N ALA A 60 4.65 -8.02 -3.79
CA ALA A 60 5.67 -8.37 -4.77
C ALA A 60 5.17 -9.46 -5.74
N ALA A 61 4.55 -10.53 -5.23
CA ALA A 61 3.96 -11.57 -6.06
C ALA A 61 2.82 -11.06 -6.95
N LEU A 62 1.98 -10.15 -6.43
CA LEU A 62 0.91 -9.51 -7.21
C LEU A 62 1.50 -8.73 -8.38
N TRP A 63 2.52 -7.90 -8.15
CA TRP A 63 3.18 -7.11 -9.19
C TRP A 63 3.82 -8.00 -10.26
N ALA A 64 4.52 -9.07 -9.85
CA ALA A 64 5.08 -10.04 -10.76
C ALA A 64 4.00 -10.71 -11.65
N SER A 65 2.80 -10.93 -11.12
CA SER A 65 1.68 -11.52 -11.89
C SER A 65 0.87 -10.52 -12.73
N SER A 66 1.03 -9.21 -12.49
CA SER A 66 0.17 -8.17 -13.05
C SER A 66 0.51 -7.74 -14.49
N GLY A 67 1.62 -8.26 -15.04
CA GLY A 67 2.20 -7.79 -16.31
C GLY A 67 2.82 -6.38 -16.22
N LEU A 68 2.85 -5.79 -15.02
CA LEU A 68 3.47 -4.49 -14.72
C LEU A 68 4.80 -4.63 -13.99
N GLU A 69 5.50 -5.73 -14.25
CA GLU A 69 6.71 -6.18 -13.56
C GLU A 69 7.79 -5.09 -13.50
N HIS A 70 7.90 -4.29 -14.57
CA HIS A 70 8.87 -3.19 -14.67
C HIS A 70 8.61 -2.03 -13.69
N LEU A 71 7.37 -1.82 -13.23
CA LEU A 71 7.02 -0.71 -12.32
C LEU A 71 7.38 -1.01 -10.86
N GLY A 72 7.34 -2.28 -10.44
CA GLY A 72 7.67 -2.66 -9.05
C GLY A 72 9.18 -2.57 -8.75
N HIS A 73 10.03 -2.73 -9.77
CA HIS A 73 11.48 -2.76 -9.60
C HIS A 73 12.14 -1.38 -9.61
N ASP A 74 11.46 -0.36 -10.14
CA ASP A 74 11.98 1.02 -10.27
C ASP A 74 11.62 1.89 -9.03
N LEU A 75 10.57 1.52 -8.29
CA LEU A 75 10.08 2.24 -7.10
C LEU A 75 10.62 1.69 -5.77
N SER A 76 11.41 0.61 -5.81
CA SER A 76 12.07 -0.01 -4.65
C SER A 76 13.53 0.43 -4.48
N ARG A 77 13.98 1.46 -5.23
CA ARG A 77 15.37 1.96 -5.24
C ARG A 77 15.50 3.40 -4.76
#